data_AF-A0AAD1S0U9-F1
#
_entry.id   AF-A0AAD1S0U9-F1
#
_cell.length_a   1.000
_cell.length_b   1.000
_cell.length_c   1.000
_cell.angle_alpha   90.00
_cell.angle_beta   90.00
_cell.angle_gamma   90.00
#
_symmetry.space_group_name_H-M   'P 1'
#
loop_
_entity.id
_entity.type
_entity.pdbx_description
1 polymer ?
#
loop_
_entity_poly.entity_id
_entity_poly.type
_entity_poly.pdbx_seq_one_letter_code
_entity_poly.pdbx_strand_id
1 'polypeptide(L)'
;MGETQHMLPAPDNYQYEFNDIHHIKRLSQITNDSTLLISPTSLMATHTRRKQSITKEQQLTEFEKMYMGTKLPLKTISSIYAALPTKQALKEHNFIKAWEKEIHKTFTEPEWERMILTPKTFSLSSKHIELVKKLLYRWYLMPVRLHNYNPAISTHCWRFKTSIGTMAHIWWTCPLLEQYWKDIAKLIKDSTGNALPHRLELYVLFDIPGSIPKPDRYLMFHINIVALGALVRNWISQTIPPISMCIRHISISSRFETTMRRQNTPPTRTIKNTDNIGK
;
A
#
# COMPACT_ATOMS: atom_id res chain seq x y z
N MET A 1 40.12 -13.86 22.45
CA MET A 1 39.47 -13.19 21.31
C MET A 1 38.04 -13.69 21.25
N GLY A 2 37.13 -12.97 21.90
CA GLY A 2 35.69 -13.30 21.91
C GLY A 2 34.96 -12.23 21.11
N GLU A 3 34.24 -12.64 20.08
CA GLU A 3 33.45 -11.76 19.22
C GLU A 3 32.17 -11.31 19.94
N THR A 4 32.06 -10.01 20.13
CA THR A 4 30.91 -9.30 20.68
C THR A 4 29.76 -9.27 19.68
N GLN A 5 28.68 -10.00 19.98
CA GLN A 5 27.39 -9.81 19.33
C GLN A 5 26.82 -8.43 19.67
N HIS A 6 26.80 -7.52 18.70
CA HIS A 6 26.02 -6.28 18.79
C HIS A 6 24.53 -6.62 18.72
N MET A 7 23.88 -6.69 19.88
CA MET A 7 22.43 -6.62 20.01
C MET A 7 21.95 -5.24 19.57
N LEU A 8 21.04 -5.19 18.59
CA LEU A 8 20.26 -3.99 18.28
C LEU A 8 19.38 -3.65 19.49
N PRO A 9 19.36 -2.39 19.97
CA PRO A 9 18.50 -2.00 21.09
C PRO A 9 17.03 -2.02 20.67
N ALA A 10 16.17 -2.48 21.58
CA ALA A 10 14.72 -2.43 21.43
C ALA A 10 14.25 -0.96 21.28
N PRO A 11 13.27 -0.66 20.42
CA PRO A 11 12.78 0.71 20.28
C PRO A 11 12.01 1.11 21.54
N ASP A 12 12.48 2.19 22.16
CA ASP A 12 11.98 2.79 23.39
C ASP A 12 10.46 3.08 23.37
N ASN A 13 9.84 2.86 24.53
CA ASN A 13 8.48 3.25 24.87
C ASN A 13 8.31 4.78 24.77
N TYR A 14 7.74 5.27 23.67
CA TYR A 14 7.28 6.66 23.57
C TYR A 14 5.78 6.75 23.86
N GLN A 15 5.44 7.30 25.04
CA GLN A 15 4.11 7.81 25.35
C GLN A 15 3.78 8.99 24.43
N TYR A 16 2.61 8.96 23.80
CA TYR A 16 2.13 10.04 22.93
C TYR A 16 0.99 10.80 23.63
N GLU A 17 1.19 12.11 23.84
CA GLU A 17 0.10 13.04 24.12
C GLU A 17 -0.61 13.41 22.81
N PHE A 18 -1.94 13.36 22.86
CA PHE A 18 -2.83 13.23 21.70
C PHE A 18 -3.51 14.57 21.39
N ASN A 19 -3.00 15.33 20.40
CA ASN A 19 -3.56 16.64 20.01
C ASN A 19 -4.25 16.67 18.61
N ASP A 20 -4.60 15.53 18.03
CA ASP A 20 -5.20 15.41 16.67
C ASP A 20 -6.69 15.82 16.55
N ILE A 21 -7.33 16.28 17.64
CA ILE A 21 -8.78 16.59 17.67
C ILE A 21 -9.14 17.80 16.79
N HIS A 22 -8.19 18.72 16.56
CA HIS A 22 -8.44 19.93 15.77
C HIS A 22 -8.50 19.67 14.25
N HIS A 23 -7.74 18.70 13.73
CA HIS A 23 -7.70 18.39 12.30
C HIS A 23 -8.94 17.61 11.83
N ILE A 24 -9.47 16.74 12.69
CA ILE A 24 -10.70 15.98 12.43
C ILE A 24 -11.94 16.89 12.43
N LYS A 25 -11.98 17.91 13.30
CA LYS A 25 -13.06 18.92 13.32
C LYS A 25 -13.10 19.80 12.07
N ARG A 26 -11.95 20.02 11.41
CA ARG A 26 -11.87 20.78 10.15
C ARG A 26 -12.47 20.01 8.97
N LEU A 27 -12.39 18.68 8.99
CA LEU A 27 -12.97 17.81 7.96
C LEU A 27 -14.49 17.64 8.10
N SER A 28 -15.04 17.73 9.31
CA SER A 28 -16.49 17.59 9.55
C SER A 28 -17.32 18.81 9.15
N GLN A 29 -16.70 19.99 8.99
CA GLN A 29 -17.38 21.22 8.57
C GLN A 29 -17.68 21.26 7.05
N ILE A 30 -17.10 20.34 6.28
CA ILE A 30 -17.17 20.34 4.81
C ILE A 30 -18.33 19.47 4.29
N THR A 31 -18.91 18.60 5.12
CA THR A 31 -19.80 17.53 4.64
C THR A 31 -21.18 17.59 5.29
N ASN A 32 -22.03 18.49 4.80
CA ASN A 32 -23.48 18.29 4.84
C ASN A 32 -23.81 17.25 3.76
N ASP A 33 -24.04 15.99 4.11
CA ASP A 33 -25.25 15.23 3.73
C ASP A 33 -25.12 13.72 4.03
N SER A 34 -26.31 13.15 4.21
CA SER A 34 -26.67 11.89 4.81
C SER A 34 -27.36 10.97 3.79
N THR A 35 -26.60 10.10 3.11
CA THR A 35 -27.19 8.90 2.45
C THR A 35 -26.17 7.78 2.37
N LEU A 36 -26.46 6.71 3.11
CA LEU A 36 -25.66 5.50 3.26
C LEU A 36 -26.30 4.34 2.46
N LEU A 37 -25.44 3.34 2.18
CA LEU A 37 -25.74 1.92 1.89
C LEU A 37 -25.91 1.50 0.43
N ILE A 38 -24.92 0.74 -0.10
CA ILE A 38 -25.15 -0.43 -0.98
C ILE A 38 -24.09 -1.52 -0.67
N SER A 39 -24.56 -2.78 -0.64
CA SER A 39 -23.90 -4.05 -0.30
C SER A 39 -23.15 -4.70 -1.50
N PRO A 40 -22.11 -5.56 -1.29
CA PRO A 40 -21.36 -6.19 -2.38
C PRO A 40 -21.74 -7.65 -2.63
N THR A 41 -22.08 -8.02 -3.86
CA THR A 41 -21.94 -9.42 -4.33
C THR A 41 -21.78 -9.50 -5.85
N SER A 42 -20.70 -10.14 -6.30
CA SER A 42 -20.66 -11.16 -7.35
C SER A 42 -19.32 -11.14 -8.11
N LEU A 43 -18.48 -12.15 -7.88
CA LEU A 43 -17.63 -12.70 -8.93
C LEU A 43 -17.26 -14.15 -8.58
N MET A 44 -18.08 -15.10 -9.04
CA MET A 44 -17.71 -16.50 -9.17
C MET A 44 -18.10 -16.97 -10.58
N ALA A 45 -17.26 -17.85 -11.11
CA ALA A 45 -17.32 -18.50 -12.42
C ALA A 45 -16.89 -17.62 -13.63
N THR A 46 -15.70 -17.88 -14.14
CA THR A 46 -15.48 -18.77 -15.30
C THR A 46 -13.98 -18.84 -15.60
N HIS A 47 -13.38 -20.03 -15.52
CA HIS A 47 -12.18 -20.30 -16.30
C HIS A 47 -12.14 -21.76 -16.70
N THR A 48 -12.57 -22.01 -17.93
CA THR A 48 -12.37 -23.25 -18.68
C THR A 48 -10.91 -23.32 -19.12
N ARG A 49 -10.31 -24.48 -18.87
CA ARG A 49 -8.90 -24.84 -19.08
C ARG A 49 -8.50 -24.72 -20.57
N ARG A 50 -7.49 -23.91 -20.90
CA ARG A 50 -6.82 -23.94 -22.22
C ARG A 50 -5.36 -24.33 -22.03
N LYS A 51 -5.00 -25.53 -22.49
CA LYS A 51 -3.60 -25.97 -22.62
C LYS A 51 -3.00 -25.31 -23.86
N GLN A 52 -1.91 -24.55 -23.70
CA GLN A 52 -0.97 -24.30 -24.79
C GLN A 52 0.46 -24.47 -24.27
N SER A 53 1.21 -25.23 -25.05
CA SER A 53 2.57 -25.71 -24.87
C SER A 53 3.59 -24.58 -24.89
N ILE A 54 4.38 -24.45 -23.82
CA ILE A 54 5.63 -23.69 -23.79
C ILE A 54 6.76 -24.71 -23.63
N THR A 55 7.53 -24.91 -24.69
CA THR A 55 8.72 -25.77 -24.73
C THR A 55 9.89 -25.03 -24.08
N LYS A 56 10.03 -25.22 -22.77
CA LYS A 56 11.30 -25.30 -22.04
C LYS A 56 11.07 -26.32 -20.94
N GLU A 57 11.79 -27.44 -20.95
CA GLU A 57 11.82 -28.37 -19.81
C GLU A 57 12.52 -27.69 -18.64
N GLN A 58 11.78 -26.82 -17.94
CA GLN A 58 12.13 -26.43 -16.59
C GLN A 58 11.75 -27.58 -15.67
N GLN A 59 12.74 -28.08 -14.92
CA GLN A 59 12.47 -29.06 -13.88
C GLN A 59 11.49 -28.46 -12.88
N LEU A 60 10.41 -29.20 -12.59
CA LEU A 60 9.41 -28.83 -11.60
C LEU A 60 10.09 -28.57 -10.26
N THR A 61 9.80 -27.44 -9.66
CA THR A 61 10.18 -27.13 -8.28
C THR A 61 9.53 -28.13 -7.32
N GLU A 62 10.10 -28.29 -6.13
CA GLU A 62 9.53 -29.16 -5.08
C GLU A 62 8.07 -28.79 -4.74
N PHE A 63 7.75 -27.50 -4.81
CA PHE A 63 6.37 -27.02 -4.67
C PHE A 63 5.46 -27.48 -5.82
N GLU A 64 5.92 -27.40 -7.07
CA GLU A 64 5.16 -27.84 -8.25
C GLU A 64 4.98 -29.36 -8.27
N LYS A 65 5.98 -30.14 -7.84
CA LYS A 65 5.87 -31.60 -7.67
C LYS A 65 4.81 -31.94 -6.61
N MET A 66 4.80 -31.23 -5.49
CA MET A 66 3.82 -31.42 -4.41
C MET A 66 2.39 -31.04 -4.87
N TYR A 67 2.24 -30.00 -5.70
CA TYR A 67 0.95 -29.58 -6.24
C TYR A 67 0.40 -30.55 -7.30
N MET A 68 1.28 -31.16 -8.10
CA MET A 68 0.91 -32.13 -9.14
C MET A 68 0.66 -33.55 -8.59
N GLY A 69 0.98 -33.81 -7.32
CA GLY A 69 0.74 -35.11 -6.67
C GLY A 69 -0.75 -35.40 -6.46
N THR A 70 -1.17 -36.66 -6.64
CA THR A 70 -2.57 -37.10 -6.52
C THR A 70 -3.12 -37.07 -5.08
N LYS A 71 -2.26 -36.90 -4.07
CA LYS A 71 -2.65 -36.71 -2.66
C LYS A 71 -1.73 -35.68 -1.99
N LEU A 72 -2.32 -34.71 -1.30
CA LEU A 72 -1.58 -33.76 -0.48
C LEU A 72 -1.05 -34.46 0.78
N PRO A 73 0.25 -34.33 1.12
CA PRO A 73 0.81 -34.95 2.32
C PRO A 73 0.24 -34.31 3.60
N LEU A 74 0.10 -35.10 4.67
CA LEU A 74 -0.17 -34.57 6.02
C LEU A 74 0.92 -33.55 6.38
N LYS A 75 0.52 -32.41 6.98
CA LYS A 75 1.39 -31.23 7.22
C LYS A 75 1.81 -30.48 5.95
N THR A 76 0.97 -30.47 4.92
CA THR A 76 1.17 -29.72 3.66
C THR A 76 1.65 -28.28 3.91
N ILE A 77 1.06 -27.58 4.89
CA ILE A 77 1.45 -26.21 5.24
C ILE A 77 2.92 -26.14 5.69
N SER A 78 3.36 -27.04 6.57
CA SER A 78 4.75 -27.10 7.02
C SER A 78 5.71 -27.46 5.88
N SER A 79 5.31 -28.37 4.99
CA SER A 79 6.07 -28.71 3.78
C SER A 79 6.19 -27.52 2.82
N ILE A 80 5.13 -26.72 2.66
CA ILE A 80 5.17 -25.46 1.89
C ILE A 80 6.16 -24.50 2.54
N TYR A 81 6.08 -24.26 3.85
CA TYR A 81 7.00 -23.36 4.53
C TYR A 81 8.46 -23.83 4.49
N ALA A 82 8.71 -25.14 4.49
CA ALA A 82 10.05 -25.71 4.32
C ALA A 82 10.58 -25.60 2.88
N ALA A 83 9.68 -25.66 1.88
CA ALA A 83 10.00 -25.51 0.47
C ALA A 83 10.11 -24.03 0.03
N LEU A 84 9.57 -23.09 0.81
CA LEU A 84 9.81 -21.67 0.59
C LEU A 84 11.29 -21.38 0.87
N PRO A 85 12.02 -20.77 -0.09
CA PRO A 85 13.42 -20.43 0.14
C PRO A 85 13.55 -19.51 1.37
N THR A 86 14.19 -20.00 2.43
CA THR A 86 14.36 -19.28 3.71
C THR A 86 15.15 -17.97 3.53
N LYS A 87 15.97 -17.91 2.48
CA LYS A 87 16.64 -16.71 1.99
C LYS A 87 16.72 -16.80 0.47
N GLN A 88 15.72 -16.27 -0.22
CA GLN A 88 16.03 -15.77 -1.56
C GLN A 88 17.00 -14.61 -1.34
N ALA A 89 18.28 -14.82 -1.69
CA ALA A 89 19.17 -13.70 -1.95
C ALA A 89 18.38 -12.75 -2.85
N LEU A 90 18.24 -11.49 -2.42
CA LEU A 90 17.50 -10.47 -3.14
C LEU A 90 18.16 -10.35 -4.51
N LYS A 91 17.71 -11.15 -5.49
CA LYS A 91 18.01 -10.93 -6.90
C LYS A 91 17.71 -9.45 -7.09
N GLU A 92 18.69 -8.70 -7.59
CA GLU A 92 18.60 -7.26 -7.88
C GLU A 92 17.14 -6.94 -8.18
N HIS A 93 16.49 -6.19 -7.29
CA HIS A 93 15.04 -6.18 -7.24
C HIS A 93 14.47 -5.74 -8.60
N ASN A 94 14.05 -6.70 -9.43
CA ASN A 94 13.64 -6.46 -10.82
C ASN A 94 12.52 -5.40 -10.90
N PHE A 95 11.72 -5.28 -9.84
CA PHE A 95 10.67 -4.28 -9.72
C PHE A 95 11.19 -2.87 -9.44
N ILE A 96 12.32 -2.70 -8.73
CA ILE A 96 12.99 -1.39 -8.53
C ILE A 96 13.46 -0.88 -9.88
N LYS A 97 14.29 -1.65 -10.59
CA LYS A 97 14.76 -1.29 -11.94
C LYS A 97 13.60 -0.99 -12.90
N ALA A 98 12.48 -1.71 -12.77
CA ALA A 98 11.29 -1.45 -13.58
C ALA A 98 10.58 -0.14 -13.22
N TRP A 99 10.49 0.22 -11.93
CA TRP A 99 9.99 1.52 -11.51
C TRP A 99 10.90 2.65 -11.95
N GLU A 100 12.21 2.52 -11.74
CA GLU A 100 13.21 3.53 -12.12
C GLU A 100 13.17 3.82 -13.63
N LYS A 101 13.03 2.75 -14.43
CA LYS A 101 12.89 2.88 -15.89
C LYS A 101 11.63 3.63 -16.31
N GLU A 102 10.50 3.41 -15.64
CA GLU A 102 9.23 4.07 -15.96
C GLU A 102 9.13 5.51 -15.44
N ILE A 103 9.80 5.81 -14.32
CA ILE A 103 9.78 7.13 -13.68
C ILE A 103 10.94 8.01 -14.18
N HIS A 104 11.94 7.40 -14.85
CA HIS A 104 13.18 8.05 -15.27
C HIS A 104 13.96 8.66 -14.10
N LYS A 105 13.96 7.96 -12.96
CA LYS A 105 14.64 8.37 -11.72
C LYS A 105 15.19 7.13 -11.03
N THR A 106 16.42 7.23 -10.54
CA THR A 106 17.05 6.19 -9.73
C THR A 106 16.77 6.42 -8.24
N PHE A 107 16.62 5.34 -7.47
CA PHE A 107 16.48 5.39 -6.02
C PHE A 107 17.64 4.64 -5.36
N THR A 108 18.14 5.21 -4.28
CA THR A 108 19.08 4.53 -3.39
C THR A 108 18.37 3.44 -2.59
N GLU A 109 19.10 2.41 -2.17
CA GLU A 109 18.57 1.36 -1.29
C GLU A 109 17.85 1.90 -0.03
N PRO A 110 18.41 2.88 0.72
CA PRO A 110 17.71 3.44 1.87
C PRO A 110 16.46 4.25 1.50
N GLU A 111 16.41 4.90 0.32
CA GLU A 111 15.18 5.53 -0.16
C GLU A 111 14.08 4.50 -0.41
N TRP A 112 14.45 3.40 -1.05
CA TRP A 112 13.52 2.32 -1.35
C TRP A 112 13.03 1.60 -0.09
N GLU A 113 13.92 1.33 0.85
CA GLU A 113 13.58 0.75 2.15
C GLU A 113 12.61 1.67 2.92
N ARG A 114 12.85 2.99 2.92
CA ARG A 114 11.92 3.95 3.52
C ARG A 114 10.54 3.87 2.91
N MET A 115 10.41 3.81 1.57
CA MET A 115 9.10 3.67 0.92
C MET A 115 8.39 2.36 1.30
N ILE A 116 9.12 1.24 1.43
CA ILE A 116 8.56 -0.05 1.87
C ILE A 116 8.10 -0.02 3.34
N LEU A 117 8.85 0.66 4.22
CA LEU A 117 8.60 0.68 5.66
C LEU A 117 7.59 1.75 6.09
N THR A 118 7.49 2.86 5.35
CA THR A 118 6.59 3.99 5.59
C THR A 118 5.14 3.59 5.96
N PRO A 119 4.50 2.63 5.27
CA PRO A 119 3.13 2.23 5.61
C PRO A 119 2.96 1.71 7.03
N LYS A 120 3.97 1.01 7.58
CA LYS A 120 3.92 0.49 8.94
C LYS A 120 4.04 1.59 9.99
N THR A 121 4.71 2.69 9.65
CA THR A 121 4.86 3.85 10.54
C THR A 121 3.54 4.60 10.68
N PHE A 122 2.79 4.73 9.59
CA PHE A 122 1.58 5.57 9.56
C PHE A 122 0.28 4.78 9.75
N SER A 123 0.21 3.50 9.40
CA SER A 123 -1.05 2.74 9.42
C SER A 123 -0.92 1.42 10.18
N LEU A 124 -1.89 1.13 11.03
CA LEU A 124 -2.08 -0.19 11.66
C LEU A 124 -2.96 -1.10 10.81
N SER A 125 -3.70 -0.56 9.83
CA SER A 125 -4.50 -1.36 8.91
C SER A 125 -3.64 -2.23 8.00
N SER A 126 -3.76 -3.56 8.14
CA SER A 126 -3.14 -4.53 7.23
C SER A 126 -3.52 -4.28 5.77
N LYS A 127 -4.75 -3.81 5.51
CA LYS A 127 -5.22 -3.50 4.15
C LYS A 127 -4.41 -2.37 3.50
N HIS A 128 -4.10 -1.32 4.25
CA HIS A 128 -3.26 -0.22 3.74
C HIS A 128 -1.83 -0.70 3.49
N ILE A 129 -1.24 -1.43 4.45
CA ILE A 129 0.12 -1.96 4.32
C ILE A 129 0.22 -2.89 3.10
N GLU A 130 -0.76 -3.78 2.91
CA GLU A 130 -0.81 -4.70 1.79
C GLU A 130 -0.96 -3.97 0.45
N LEU A 131 -1.81 -2.94 0.38
CA LEU A 131 -2.01 -2.17 -0.83
C LEU A 131 -0.73 -1.48 -1.30
N VAL A 132 -0.01 -0.82 -0.39
CA VAL A 132 1.29 -0.20 -0.73
C VAL A 132 2.29 -1.26 -1.19
N LYS A 133 2.40 -2.38 -0.47
CA LYS A 133 3.32 -3.46 -0.86
C LYS A 133 2.98 -4.00 -2.25
N LYS A 134 1.71 -4.32 -2.53
CA LYS A 134 1.29 -4.80 -3.85
C LYS A 134 1.64 -3.82 -4.97
N LEU A 135 1.54 -2.52 -4.70
CA LEU A 135 1.92 -1.48 -5.64
C LEU A 135 3.45 -1.42 -5.84
N LEU A 136 4.23 -1.29 -4.76
CA LEU A 136 5.70 -1.20 -4.81
C LEU A 136 6.32 -2.44 -5.47
N TYR A 137 5.86 -3.64 -5.12
CA TYR A 137 6.30 -4.90 -5.72
C TYR A 137 5.71 -5.18 -7.10
N ARG A 138 4.92 -4.26 -7.66
CA ARG A 138 4.34 -4.36 -9.02
C ARG A 138 3.50 -5.62 -9.21
N TRP A 139 2.70 -5.95 -8.20
CA TRP A 139 1.83 -7.13 -8.17
C TRP A 139 0.72 -7.07 -9.23
N TYR A 140 0.20 -5.88 -9.49
CA TYR A 140 -0.88 -5.68 -10.46
C TYR A 140 -0.40 -5.94 -11.89
N LEU A 141 -1.14 -6.79 -12.61
CA LEU A 141 -0.75 -7.20 -13.96
C LEU A 141 -1.24 -6.19 -15.00
N MET A 142 -0.31 -5.41 -15.55
CA MET A 142 -0.60 -4.32 -16.50
C MET A 142 -0.89 -4.84 -17.93
N PRO A 143 -1.62 -4.09 -18.78
CA PRO A 143 -1.89 -4.46 -20.18
C PRO A 143 -0.63 -4.85 -20.96
N VAL A 144 0.45 -4.07 -20.82
CA VAL A 144 1.72 -4.36 -21.48
C VAL A 144 2.31 -5.71 -21.07
N ARG A 145 2.11 -6.13 -19.81
CA ARG A 145 2.52 -7.45 -19.33
C ARG A 145 1.55 -8.54 -19.76
N LEU A 146 0.25 -8.28 -19.72
CA LEU A 146 -0.79 -9.21 -20.17
C LEU A 146 -0.64 -9.60 -21.63
N HIS A 147 -0.32 -8.64 -22.50
CA HIS A 147 -0.10 -8.86 -23.92
C HIS A 147 1.01 -9.90 -24.18
N ASN A 148 2.07 -9.90 -23.38
CA ASN A 148 3.16 -10.86 -23.50
C ASN A 148 2.72 -12.31 -23.20
N TYR A 149 1.67 -12.50 -22.38
CA TYR A 149 1.10 -13.82 -22.10
C TYR A 149 0.02 -14.20 -23.10
N ASN A 150 -0.78 -13.24 -23.55
CA ASN A 150 -1.83 -13.43 -24.52
C ASN A 150 -1.85 -12.24 -25.51
N PRO A 151 -1.33 -12.42 -26.73
CA PRO A 151 -1.27 -11.37 -27.74
C PRO A 151 -2.63 -10.79 -28.15
N ALA A 152 -3.75 -11.50 -27.88
CA ALA A 152 -5.08 -10.98 -28.14
C ALA A 152 -5.48 -9.84 -27.17
N ILE A 153 -4.80 -9.71 -26.03
CA ILE A 153 -5.02 -8.61 -25.08
C ILE A 153 -4.25 -7.38 -25.58
N SER A 154 -4.93 -6.24 -25.74
CA SER A 154 -4.30 -4.98 -26.13
C SER A 154 -3.28 -4.50 -25.09
N THR A 155 -2.14 -3.95 -25.55
CA THR A 155 -1.14 -3.28 -24.69
C THR A 155 -1.61 -1.93 -24.17
N HIS A 156 -2.73 -1.42 -24.67
CA HIS A 156 -3.23 -0.09 -24.36
C HIS A 156 -3.86 -0.01 -22.96
N CYS A 157 -3.83 1.19 -22.39
CA CYS A 157 -4.45 1.53 -21.12
C CYS A 157 -5.94 1.18 -21.12
N TRP A 158 -6.42 0.53 -20.06
CA TRP A 158 -7.85 0.20 -19.93
C TRP A 158 -8.76 1.43 -19.90
N ARG A 159 -8.25 2.57 -19.42
CA ARG A 159 -9.01 3.82 -19.30
C ARG A 159 -8.97 4.64 -20.57
N PHE A 160 -7.76 4.99 -21.01
CA PHE A 160 -7.56 5.93 -22.11
C PHE A 160 -7.50 5.27 -23.49
N LYS A 161 -7.30 3.95 -23.56
CA LYS A 161 -7.31 3.10 -24.78
C LYS A 161 -6.32 3.45 -25.89
N THR A 162 -5.56 4.54 -25.79
CA THR A 162 -4.63 5.01 -26.84
C THR A 162 -3.16 4.98 -26.42
N SER A 163 -2.85 5.20 -25.14
CA SER A 163 -1.48 5.09 -24.61
C SER A 163 -1.19 3.69 -24.09
N ILE A 164 0.08 3.27 -24.10
CA ILE A 164 0.52 1.99 -23.53
C ILE A 164 0.22 1.95 -22.02
N GLY A 165 -0.46 0.89 -21.58
CA GLY A 165 -0.78 0.65 -20.19
C GLY A 165 0.41 0.12 -19.41
N THR A 166 1.34 1.00 -19.03
CA THR A 166 2.39 0.71 -18.03
C THR A 166 1.87 0.93 -16.61
N MET A 167 2.65 0.53 -15.60
CA MET A 167 2.26 0.72 -14.20
C MET A 167 2.21 2.21 -13.86
N ALA A 168 3.25 2.97 -14.22
CA ALA A 168 3.26 4.42 -14.06
C ALA A 168 2.10 5.11 -14.80
N HIS A 169 1.75 4.64 -16.02
CA HIS A 169 0.62 5.20 -16.75
C HIS A 169 -0.71 4.94 -16.06
N ILE A 170 -0.99 3.69 -15.68
CA ILE A 170 -2.28 3.31 -15.09
C ILE A 170 -2.53 3.97 -13.74
N TRP A 171 -1.50 4.29 -12.97
CA TRP A 171 -1.67 4.93 -11.65
C TRP A 171 -1.47 6.44 -11.66
N TRP A 172 -0.71 6.99 -12.61
CA TRP A 172 -0.29 8.39 -12.55
C TRP A 172 -0.43 9.13 -13.88
N THR A 173 0.30 8.74 -14.93
CA THR A 173 0.40 9.56 -16.16
C THR A 173 -0.78 9.42 -17.13
N CYS A 174 -1.80 8.64 -16.79
CA CYS A 174 -3.02 8.57 -17.60
C CYS A 174 -3.70 9.96 -17.62
N PRO A 175 -3.98 10.55 -18.80
CA PRO A 175 -4.60 11.87 -18.91
C PRO A 175 -5.94 11.97 -18.16
N LEU A 176 -6.69 10.87 -18.11
CA LEU A 176 -7.95 10.82 -17.37
C LEU A 176 -7.74 11.00 -15.85
N LEU A 177 -6.59 10.58 -15.31
CA LEU A 177 -6.27 10.74 -13.88
C LEU A 177 -5.69 12.10 -13.52
N GLU A 178 -5.41 12.97 -14.50
CA GLU A 178 -4.77 14.26 -14.25
C GLU A 178 -5.61 15.12 -13.30
N GLN A 179 -6.91 15.28 -13.59
CA GLN A 179 -7.80 16.05 -12.74
C GLN A 179 -7.97 15.41 -11.35
N TYR A 180 -8.06 14.08 -11.29
CA TYR A 180 -8.17 13.35 -10.03
C TYR A 180 -6.97 13.64 -9.10
N TRP A 181 -5.75 13.59 -9.64
CA TRP A 181 -4.56 13.86 -8.84
C TRP A 181 -4.39 15.35 -8.50
N LYS A 182 -4.88 16.27 -9.34
CA LYS A 182 -4.97 17.70 -9.01
C LYS A 182 -5.91 17.95 -7.83
N ASP A 183 -7.08 17.29 -7.82
CA ASP A 183 -8.05 17.42 -6.73
C ASP A 183 -7.50 16.84 -5.42
N ILE A 184 -6.79 15.70 -5.48
CA ILE A 184 -6.08 15.14 -4.33
C ILE A 184 -4.96 16.06 -3.83
N ALA A 185 -4.17 16.64 -4.74
CA ALA A 185 -3.14 17.60 -4.37
C ALA A 185 -3.72 18.85 -3.68
N LYS A 186 -4.86 19.35 -4.18
CA LYS A 186 -5.61 20.44 -3.57
C LYS A 186 -6.10 20.05 -2.17
N LEU A 187 -6.68 18.86 -2.01
CA LEU A 187 -7.13 18.36 -0.71
C LEU A 187 -5.98 18.30 0.31
N ILE A 188 -4.80 17.84 -0.09
CA ILE A 188 -3.61 17.82 0.79
C ILE A 188 -3.18 19.23 1.17
N LYS A 189 -3.12 20.15 0.20
CA LYS A 189 -2.75 21.54 0.43
C LYS A 189 -3.72 22.22 1.40
N ASP A 190 -5.02 22.05 1.18
CA ASP A 190 -6.07 22.66 2.02
C ASP A 190 -6.06 22.06 3.44
N SER A 191 -5.65 20.80 3.59
CA SER A 191 -5.63 20.11 4.88
C SER A 191 -4.36 20.36 5.71
N THR A 192 -3.21 20.49 5.05
CA THR A 192 -1.89 20.57 5.71
C THR A 192 -1.22 21.95 5.56
N GLY A 193 -1.70 22.80 4.67
CA GLY A 193 -1.02 24.04 4.27
C GLY A 193 0.20 23.82 3.38
N ASN A 194 0.65 22.57 3.16
CA ASN A 194 1.84 22.27 2.38
C ASN A 194 1.47 22.11 0.90
N ALA A 195 2.03 22.97 0.04
CA ALA A 195 1.99 22.79 -1.40
C ALA A 195 3.06 21.78 -1.83
N LEU A 196 2.63 20.68 -2.45
CA LEU A 196 3.52 19.59 -2.83
C LEU A 196 3.73 19.53 -4.34
N PRO A 197 4.91 19.08 -4.79
CA PRO A 197 5.15 18.89 -6.22
C PRO A 197 4.27 17.75 -6.76
N HIS A 198 3.70 17.95 -7.94
CA HIS A 198 2.90 16.95 -8.64
C HIS A 198 3.79 15.84 -9.21
N ARG A 199 4.20 14.90 -8.34
CA ARG A 199 5.19 13.85 -8.63
C ARG A 199 4.70 12.47 -8.22
N LEU A 200 4.87 11.48 -9.09
CA LEU A 200 4.44 10.09 -8.87
C LEU A 200 4.98 9.54 -7.53
N GLU A 201 6.24 9.82 -7.21
CA GLU A 201 6.92 9.30 -6.04
C GLU A 201 6.18 9.64 -4.74
N LEU A 202 5.65 10.86 -4.65
CA LEU A 202 4.97 11.35 -3.45
C LEU A 202 3.59 10.72 -3.28
N TYR A 203 2.81 10.66 -4.36
CA TYR A 203 1.40 10.23 -4.30
C TYR A 203 1.22 8.72 -4.44
N VAL A 204 2.09 8.06 -5.23
CA VAL A 204 1.95 6.66 -5.61
C VAL A 204 2.97 5.78 -4.88
N LEU A 205 4.24 6.22 -4.76
CA LEU A 205 5.27 5.44 -4.06
C LEU A 205 5.42 5.81 -2.58
N PHE A 206 4.66 6.80 -2.10
CA PHE A 206 4.67 7.25 -0.71
C PHE A 206 6.02 7.79 -0.21
N ASP A 207 6.84 8.35 -1.11
CA ASP A 207 8.07 9.07 -0.78
C ASP A 207 7.74 10.46 -0.23
N ILE A 208 7.29 10.50 1.03
CA ILE A 208 6.90 11.74 1.72
C ILE A 208 8.14 12.37 2.37
N PRO A 209 8.49 13.64 2.06
CA PRO A 209 9.66 14.30 2.62
C PRO A 209 9.67 14.35 4.14
N GLY A 210 10.80 14.00 4.76
CA GLY A 210 10.98 14.04 6.21
C GLY A 210 10.93 15.46 6.80
N SER A 211 11.12 16.50 5.98
CA SER A 211 11.02 17.91 6.35
C SER A 211 9.60 18.33 6.77
N ILE A 212 8.58 17.61 6.30
CA ILE A 212 7.17 17.88 6.64
C ILE A 212 6.90 17.36 8.07
N PRO A 213 6.20 18.10 8.94
CA PRO A 213 5.87 17.64 10.29
C PRO A 213 5.15 16.28 10.29
N LYS A 214 5.43 15.45 11.30
CA LYS A 214 4.86 14.09 11.40
C LYS A 214 3.33 14.04 11.29
N PRO A 215 2.55 14.95 11.91
CA PRO A 215 1.09 14.96 11.76
C PRO A 215 0.63 15.15 10.31
N ASP A 216 1.29 16.07 9.59
CA ASP A 216 1.00 16.33 8.18
C ASP A 216 1.37 15.12 7.31
N ARG A 217 2.54 14.49 7.55
CA ARG A 217 2.92 13.27 6.83
C ARG A 217 1.93 12.13 7.07
N TYR A 218 1.43 11.99 8.28
CA TYR A 218 0.40 11.01 8.62
C TYR A 218 -0.88 11.26 7.81
N LEU A 219 -1.36 12.51 7.79
CA LEU A 219 -2.55 12.88 7.03
C LEU A 219 -2.37 12.67 5.53
N MET A 220 -1.22 13.08 4.98
CA MET A 220 -0.84 12.87 3.59
C MET A 220 -0.82 11.39 3.21
N PHE A 221 -0.21 10.54 4.04
CA PHE A 221 -0.20 9.10 3.85
C PHE A 221 -1.62 8.55 3.75
N HIS A 222 -2.51 8.95 4.65
CA HIS A 222 -3.90 8.50 4.67
C HIS A 222 -4.74 9.02 3.49
N ILE A 223 -4.50 10.25 3.03
CA ILE A 223 -5.13 10.77 1.82
C ILE A 223 -4.66 9.95 0.60
N ASN A 224 -3.34 9.79 0.43
CA ASN A 224 -2.75 9.07 -0.70
C ASN A 224 -3.20 7.60 -0.75
N ILE A 225 -3.21 6.90 0.39
CA ILE A 225 -3.57 5.48 0.41
C ILE A 225 -5.06 5.27 0.11
N VAL A 226 -5.93 6.16 0.59
CA VAL A 226 -7.37 6.09 0.29
C VAL A 226 -7.61 6.41 -1.18
N ALA A 227 -6.92 7.42 -1.72
CA ALA A 227 -7.00 7.79 -3.13
C ALA A 227 -6.53 6.65 -4.04
N LEU A 228 -5.37 6.07 -3.76
CA LEU A 228 -4.87 4.90 -4.48
C LEU A 228 -5.79 3.70 -4.30
N GLY A 229 -6.27 3.44 -3.08
CA GLY A 229 -7.20 2.35 -2.81
C GLY A 229 -8.53 2.47 -3.56
N ALA A 230 -9.00 3.68 -3.84
CA ALA A 230 -10.16 3.92 -4.69
C ALA A 230 -9.85 3.58 -6.17
N LEU A 231 -8.69 4.00 -6.68
CA LEU A 231 -8.25 3.66 -8.04
C LEU A 231 -8.02 2.16 -8.22
N VAL A 232 -7.40 1.52 -7.24
CA VAL A 232 -7.09 0.09 -7.23
C VAL A 232 -8.35 -0.77 -7.27
N ARG A 233 -9.41 -0.38 -6.54
CA ARG A 233 -10.68 -1.13 -6.56
C ARG A 233 -11.30 -1.22 -7.95
N ASN A 234 -11.10 -0.19 -8.77
CA ASN A 234 -11.64 -0.08 -10.12
C ASN A 234 -10.52 0.02 -11.17
N TRP A 235 -9.40 -0.66 -10.95
CA TRP A 235 -8.18 -0.44 -11.75
C TRP A 235 -8.28 -0.83 -13.22
N ILE A 236 -9.11 -1.83 -13.54
CA ILE A 236 -9.42 -2.27 -14.91
C ILE A 236 -10.56 -1.43 -15.52
N SER A 237 -11.34 -0.72 -14.70
CA SER A 237 -12.46 0.09 -15.16
C SER A 237 -12.02 1.44 -15.70
N GLN A 238 -12.78 1.96 -16.67
CA GLN A 238 -12.65 3.34 -17.18
C GLN A 238 -13.15 4.39 -16.18
N THR A 239 -13.93 3.99 -15.18
CA THR A 239 -14.54 4.91 -14.20
C THR A 239 -13.49 5.45 -13.22
N ILE A 240 -13.46 6.76 -13.06
CA ILE A 240 -12.60 7.44 -12.08
C ILE A 240 -13.42 7.67 -10.80
N PRO A 241 -12.89 7.30 -9.61
CA PRO A 241 -13.59 7.52 -8.37
C PRO A 241 -13.73 9.03 -8.09
N PRO A 242 -14.90 9.49 -7.64
CA PRO A 242 -15.08 10.89 -7.28
C PRO A 242 -14.33 11.24 -5.99
N ILE A 243 -13.85 12.49 -5.89
CA ILE A 243 -13.10 12.99 -4.72
C ILE A 243 -13.91 12.87 -3.41
N SER A 244 -15.24 13.03 -3.48
CA SER A 244 -16.15 12.90 -2.33
C SER A 244 -16.09 11.50 -1.69
N MET A 245 -15.89 10.47 -2.50
CA MET A 245 -15.69 9.11 -2.02
C MET A 245 -14.38 8.99 -1.23
N CYS A 246 -13.30 9.64 -1.68
CA CYS A 246 -12.03 9.67 -0.97
C CYS A 246 -12.17 10.34 0.40
N ILE A 247 -12.83 11.51 0.46
CA ILE A 247 -13.08 12.25 1.71
C ILE A 247 -13.81 11.36 2.73
N ARG A 248 -14.89 10.70 2.32
CA ARG A 248 -15.65 9.78 3.18
C ARG A 248 -14.78 8.63 3.71
N HIS A 249 -13.98 8.03 2.84
CA HIS A 249 -13.10 6.93 3.24
C HIS A 249 -11.97 7.38 4.17
N ILE A 250 -11.44 8.60 4.02
CA ILE A 250 -10.45 9.17 4.92
C ILE A 250 -11.02 9.28 6.34
N SER A 251 -12.25 9.79 6.50
CA SER A 251 -12.91 9.90 7.81
C SER A 251 -13.10 8.53 8.48
N ILE A 252 -13.46 7.50 7.71
CA ILE A 252 -13.63 6.13 8.22
C ILE A 252 -12.27 5.54 8.63
N SER A 253 -11.25 5.66 7.77
CA SER A 253 -9.91 5.17 8.04
C SER A 253 -9.30 5.84 9.27
N SER A 254 -9.47 7.15 9.44
CA SER A 254 -8.99 7.89 10.62
C SER A 254 -9.62 7.38 11.92
N ARG A 255 -10.93 7.13 11.93
CA ARG A 255 -11.63 6.55 13.10
C ARG A 255 -11.11 5.14 13.41
N PHE A 256 -10.92 4.30 12.40
CA PHE A 256 -10.38 2.96 12.56
C PHE A 256 -8.97 3.00 13.19
N GLU A 257 -8.07 3.82 12.64
CA GLU A 257 -6.70 3.96 13.14
C GLU A 257 -6.67 4.46 14.58
N THR A 258 -7.52 5.43 14.92
CA THR A 258 -7.65 5.94 16.29
C THR A 258 -8.07 4.84 17.26
N THR A 259 -9.07 4.04 16.90
CA THR A 259 -9.56 2.93 17.73
C THR A 259 -8.50 1.85 17.92
N MET A 260 -7.81 1.44 16.84
CA MET A 260 -6.75 0.43 16.90
C MET A 260 -5.57 0.90 17.76
N ARG A 261 -5.20 2.18 17.67
CA ARG A 261 -4.11 2.75 18.49
C ARG A 261 -4.48 2.75 19.97
N ARG A 262 -5.72 3.07 20.33
CA ARG A 262 -6.21 3.02 21.72
C ARG A 262 -6.18 1.62 22.32
N GLN A 263 -6.51 0.60 21.53
CA GLN A 263 -6.46 -0.79 21.98
C GLN A 263 -5.02 -1.30 22.16
N ASN A 264 -4.09 -0.78 21.36
CA ASN A 264 -2.68 -1.17 21.40
C ASN A 264 -1.84 -0.35 22.39
N THR A 265 -2.34 0.77 22.91
CA THR A 265 -1.67 1.51 23.98
C THR A 265 -1.81 0.76 25.31
N PRO A 266 -0.72 0.38 25.98
CA PRO A 266 -0.79 -0.26 27.29
C PRO A 266 -1.45 0.70 28.30
N PRO A 267 -2.25 0.18 29.26
CA PRO A 267 -2.89 1.03 30.25
C PRO A 267 -1.83 1.78 31.05
N THR A 268 -1.94 3.11 31.08
CA THR A 268 -1.06 3.97 31.88
C THR A 268 -1.24 3.59 33.33
N ARG A 269 -0.25 2.93 33.92
CA ARG A 269 -0.23 2.62 35.35
C ARG A 269 -0.03 3.96 36.08
N THR A 270 -1.11 4.59 36.54
CA THR A 270 -1.03 5.72 37.47
C THR A 270 -0.33 5.23 38.72
N ILE A 271 0.95 5.57 38.87
CA ILE A 271 1.65 5.46 40.14
C ILE A 271 0.97 6.48 41.05
N LYS A 272 0.10 5.98 41.94
CA LYS A 272 -0.32 6.78 43.10
C LYS A 272 0.95 6.95 43.93
N ASN A 273 1.56 8.14 43.89
CA ASN A 273 2.47 8.57 44.93
C ASN A 273 1.67 8.51 46.24
N THR A 274 1.89 7.46 47.02
CA THR A 274 1.58 7.49 48.44
C THR A 274 2.62 8.40 49.05
N ASP A 275 2.24 9.66 49.24
CA ASP A 275 2.98 10.59 50.09
C ASP A 275 3.18 9.92 51.44
N ASN A 276 4.44 9.61 51.73
CA ASN A 276 4.88 9.15 53.04
C ASN A 276 4.86 10.38 53.95
N ILE A 277 3.70 10.65 54.55
CA ILE A 277 3.54 11.64 55.62
C ILE A 277 4.35 11.12 56.81
N GLY A 278 5.42 11.84 57.12
CA GLY A 278 6.27 11.57 58.27
C GLY A 278 5.47 11.55 59.58
N LYS A 279 5.84 10.59 60.43
CA LYS A 279 5.83 10.70 61.88
C LYS A 279 7.04 9.95 62.42
#